data_AF-A0A2N1UXR8-F1
#
_entry.id   AF-A0A2N1UXR8-F1
#
_cell.length_a   1.000
_cell.length_b   1.000
_cell.length_c   1.000
_cell.angle_alpha   90.00
_cell.angle_beta   90.00
_cell.angle_gamma   90.00
#
_symmetry.space_group_name_H-M   'P 1'
#
loop_
_entity.id
_entity.type
_entity.pdbx_description
1 polymer ?
#
loop_
_entity_poly.entity_id
_entity_poly.type
_entity_poly.pdbx_seq_one_letter_code
_entity_poly.pdbx_strand_id
1 'polypeptide(L)'
;MVSLTVKEQQKEQQEQLILRCQQGDRQAFMELVQTYQNMVFAILYRMLKEREEIEDLAQEVWVKVYQSIRKLKSPGAFRSWLHRITLNAFRDRMRQKGNQIAFSLDDGYQMDNGDSIQLELESPGLLP
;
A
#
# COMPACT_ATOMS: atom_id res chain seq x y z
N MET A 1 -28.16 -1.10 -14.59
CA MET A 1 -27.70 -2.51 -14.72
C MET A 1 -26.29 -2.61 -15.29
N VAL A 2 -25.97 -2.01 -16.45
CA VAL A 2 -24.64 -2.13 -17.08
C VAL A 2 -23.45 -1.69 -16.19
N SER A 3 -23.57 -0.60 -15.43
CA SER A 3 -22.46 -0.08 -14.60
C SER A 3 -22.12 -0.93 -13.37
N LEU A 4 -23.03 -1.80 -12.92
CA LEU A 4 -22.75 -2.71 -11.79
C LEU A 4 -21.91 -3.91 -12.25
N THR A 5 -22.27 -4.49 -13.40
CA THR A 5 -21.57 -5.62 -14.01
C THR A 5 -20.11 -5.29 -14.37
N VAL A 6 -19.84 -4.07 -14.84
CA VAL A 6 -18.47 -3.64 -15.18
C VAL A 6 -17.60 -3.53 -13.93
N LYS A 7 -18.13 -3.02 -12.81
CA LYS A 7 -17.38 -2.91 -11.54
C LYS A 7 -17.06 -4.28 -10.95
N GLU A 8 -17.98 -5.23 -11.05
CA GLU A 8 -17.78 -6.61 -10.62
C GLU A 8 -16.67 -7.29 -11.43
N GLN A 9 -16.69 -7.16 -12.76
CA GLN A 9 -15.65 -7.72 -13.64
C GLN A 9 -14.27 -7.12 -13.35
N GLN A 10 -14.18 -5.80 -13.13
CA GLN A 10 -12.92 -5.15 -12.76
C GLN A 10 -12.39 -5.66 -11.42
N LYS A 11 -13.26 -5.87 -10.44
CA LYS A 11 -12.90 -6.42 -9.14
C LYS A 11 -12.37 -7.85 -9.27
N GLU A 12 -13.06 -8.70 -10.02
CA GLU A 12 -12.61 -10.08 -10.28
C GLU A 12 -11.25 -10.11 -10.99
N GLN A 13 -11.06 -9.27 -12.03
CA GLN A 13 -9.79 -9.17 -12.74
C GLN A 13 -8.65 -8.72 -11.81
N GLN A 14 -8.91 -7.75 -10.92
CA GLN A 14 -7.97 -7.32 -9.91
C GLN A 14 -7.60 -8.48 -8.98
N GLU A 15 -8.60 -9.19 -8.44
CA GLU A 15 -8.34 -10.30 -7.52
C GLU A 15 -7.52 -11.42 -8.18
N GLN A 16 -7.81 -11.75 -9.44
CA GLN A 16 -7.03 -12.71 -10.23
C GLN A 16 -5.58 -12.26 -10.44
N LEU A 17 -5.35 -10.97 -10.70
CA LEU A 17 -4.01 -10.41 -10.82
C LEU A 17 -3.20 -10.63 -9.53
N ILE A 18 -3.81 -10.37 -8.36
CA ILE A 18 -3.17 -10.59 -7.06
C ILE A 18 -2.87 -12.07 -6.84
N LEU A 19 -3.81 -12.96 -7.14
CA LEU A 19 -3.62 -14.41 -6.99
C LEU A 19 -2.43 -14.92 -7.81
N ARG A 20 -2.28 -14.45 -9.06
CA ARG A 20 -1.12 -14.77 -9.90
C ARG A 20 0.19 -14.26 -9.28
N CYS A 21 0.18 -13.04 -8.73
CA CYS A 21 1.35 -12.51 -8.03
C CYS A 21 1.73 -13.36 -6.81
N GLN A 22 0.75 -13.86 -6.05
CA GLN A 22 0.99 -14.76 -4.91
C GLN A 22 1.63 -16.08 -5.32
N GLN A 23 1.35 -16.55 -6.53
CA GLN A 23 1.98 -17.75 -7.11
C GLN A 23 3.41 -17.48 -7.60
N GLY A 24 3.88 -16.23 -7.59
CA GLY A 24 5.22 -15.85 -8.02
C GLY A 24 5.33 -15.49 -9.50
N ASP A 25 4.20 -15.27 -10.18
CA ASP A 25 4.18 -14.78 -11.57
C ASP A 25 4.78 -13.36 -11.64
N ARG A 26 5.97 -13.26 -12.24
CA ARG A 26 6.71 -11.99 -12.39
C ARG A 26 6.01 -11.03 -13.35
N GLN A 27 5.34 -11.53 -14.38
CA GLN A 27 4.62 -10.68 -15.33
C GLN A 27 3.39 -10.06 -14.66
N ALA A 28 2.64 -10.87 -13.91
CA ALA A 28 1.54 -10.38 -13.09
C ALA A 28 2.02 -9.30 -12.10
N PHE A 29 3.21 -9.47 -11.50
CA PHE A 29 3.75 -8.47 -10.60
C PHE A 29 4.09 -7.14 -11.30
N MET A 30 4.64 -7.18 -12.53
CA MET A 30 4.88 -5.96 -13.30
C MET A 30 3.58 -5.24 -13.64
N GLU A 31 2.55 -5.97 -14.05
CA GLU A 31 1.20 -5.42 -14.30
C GLU A 31 0.59 -4.81 -13.02
N LEU A 32 0.80 -5.46 -11.88
CA LEU A 32 0.38 -4.95 -10.58
C LEU A 32 1.05 -3.62 -10.24
N VAL A 33 2.36 -3.53 -10.41
CA VAL A 33 3.12 -2.29 -10.21
C VAL A 33 2.59 -1.19 -11.11
N GLN A 34 2.42 -1.45 -12.41
CA GLN A 34 1.90 -0.45 -13.36
C GLN A 34 0.51 0.05 -12.98
N THR A 35 -0.36 -0.84 -12.47
CA THR A 35 -1.72 -0.50 -12.08
C THR A 35 -1.76 0.41 -10.84
N TYR A 36 -0.86 0.19 -9.88
CA TYR A 36 -0.93 0.83 -8.57
C TYR A 36 0.19 1.84 -8.27
N GLN A 37 1.21 1.97 -9.13
CA GLN A 37 2.32 2.91 -8.93
C GLN A 37 1.82 4.33 -8.70
N ASN A 38 0.84 4.80 -9.48
CA ASN A 38 0.33 6.16 -9.34
C ASN A 38 -0.30 6.41 -7.97
N MET A 39 -0.93 5.39 -7.36
CA MET A 39 -1.48 5.48 -6.02
C MET A 39 -0.37 5.57 -4.97
N VAL A 40 0.66 4.73 -5.07
CA VAL A 40 1.82 4.76 -4.16
C VAL A 40 2.52 6.11 -4.25
N PHE A 41 2.81 6.59 -5.46
CA PHE A 41 3.42 7.89 -5.69
C PHE A 41 2.55 9.02 -5.15
N ALA A 42 1.22 9.01 -5.38
CA ALA A 42 0.33 10.05 -4.87
C ALA A 42 0.32 10.12 -3.33
N ILE A 43 0.38 8.98 -2.63
CA ILE A 43 0.48 8.95 -1.17
C ILE A 43 1.81 9.56 -0.73
N LEU A 44 2.92 9.11 -1.30
CA LEU A 44 4.26 9.58 -0.93
C LEU A 44 4.48 11.07 -1.26
N TYR A 45 3.96 11.54 -2.38
CA TYR A 45 4.06 12.95 -2.80
C TYR A 45 3.38 13.92 -1.84
N ARG A 46 2.37 13.44 -1.08
CA ARG A 46 1.72 14.26 -0.05
C ARG A 46 2.56 14.39 1.23
N MET A 47 3.53 13.50 1.43
CA MET A 47 4.30 13.37 2.67
C MET A 47 5.77 13.77 2.51
N LEU A 48 6.32 13.66 1.29
CA LEU A 48 7.71 13.96 0.95
C LEU A 48 7.79 15.13 -0.02
N LYS A 49 8.86 15.93 0.09
CA LYS A 49 9.10 17.10 -0.77
C LYS A 49 10.03 16.80 -1.94
N GLU A 50 11.02 15.94 -1.71
CA GLU A 50 12.06 15.63 -2.69
C GLU A 50 11.64 14.44 -3.55
N ARG A 51 11.76 14.60 -4.87
CA ARG A 51 11.38 13.57 -5.84
C ARG A 51 12.22 12.30 -5.69
N GLU A 52 13.52 12.45 -5.46
CA GLU A 52 14.44 11.32 -5.26
C GLU A 52 14.02 10.47 -4.05
N GLU A 53 13.63 11.11 -2.94
CA GLU A 53 13.16 10.39 -1.76
C GLU A 53 11.85 9.62 -2.01
N ILE A 54 10.97 10.16 -2.87
CA ILE A 54 9.73 9.50 -3.27
C ILE A 54 10.04 8.26 -4.10
N GLU A 55 10.91 8.39 -5.10
CA GLU A 55 11.30 7.29 -5.99
C GLU A 55 11.98 6.15 -5.21
N ASP A 56 12.90 6.49 -4.30
CA ASP A 56 13.57 5.52 -3.43
C ASP A 56 12.58 4.77 -2.52
N LEU A 57 11.70 5.51 -1.84
CA LEU A 57 10.73 4.91 -0.93
C LEU A 57 9.67 4.10 -1.67
N ALA A 58 9.26 4.52 -2.88
CA ALA A 58 8.35 3.76 -3.73
C ALA A 58 8.96 2.40 -4.11
N GLN A 59 10.25 2.35 -4.43
CA GLN A 59 10.95 1.09 -4.69
C GLN A 59 10.94 0.19 -3.45
N GLU A 60 11.24 0.74 -2.27
CA GLU A 60 11.20 -0.03 -1.01
C GLU A 60 9.80 -0.60 -0.75
N VAL A 61 8.74 0.18 -1.00
CA VAL A 61 7.34 -0.30 -0.91
C VAL A 61 7.12 -1.50 -1.82
N TRP A 62 7.54 -1.44 -3.08
CA TRP A 62 7.35 -2.56 -4.01
C TRP A 62 8.15 -3.81 -3.61
N VAL A 63 9.35 -3.65 -3.06
CA VAL A 63 10.12 -4.77 -2.50
C VAL A 63 9.37 -5.42 -1.32
N LYS A 64 8.85 -4.62 -0.39
CA LYS A 64 8.05 -5.13 0.74
C LYS A 64 6.78 -5.81 0.25
N VAL A 65 6.10 -5.25 -0.74
CA VAL A 65 4.91 -5.85 -1.36
C VAL A 65 5.27 -7.20 -1.98
N TYR A 66 6.32 -7.28 -2.79
CA TYR A 66 6.76 -8.55 -3.40
C TYR A 66 7.03 -9.64 -2.36
N GLN A 67 7.71 -9.28 -1.26
CA GLN A 67 8.04 -10.21 -0.17
C GLN A 67 6.82 -10.66 0.66
N SER A 68 5.78 -9.81 0.75
CA SER A 68 4.66 -10.02 1.66
C SER A 68 3.34 -10.37 0.98
N ILE A 69 3.24 -10.25 -0.35
CA ILE A 69 1.99 -10.46 -1.11
C ILE A 69 1.41 -11.86 -0.89
N ARG A 70 2.26 -12.88 -0.70
CA ARG A 70 1.84 -14.25 -0.37
C ARG A 70 1.10 -14.37 0.97
N LYS A 71 1.30 -13.42 1.89
CA LYS A 71 0.66 -13.37 3.20
C LYS A 71 -0.66 -12.58 3.18
N LEU A 72 -1.01 -11.93 2.07
CA LEU A 72 -2.27 -11.22 1.92
C LEU A 72 -3.43 -12.22 1.92
N LYS A 73 -4.29 -12.14 2.94
CA LYS A 73 -5.38 -13.09 3.16
C LYS A 73 -6.51 -13.00 2.12
N SER A 74 -6.79 -11.78 1.65
CA SER A 74 -7.87 -11.51 0.70
C SER A 74 -7.35 -10.65 -0.46
N PRO A 75 -7.39 -11.15 -1.71
CA PRO A 75 -7.07 -10.36 -2.90
C PRO A 75 -7.86 -9.05 -3.02
N GLY A 76 -9.13 -9.06 -2.60
CA GLY A 76 -9.99 -7.87 -2.62
C GLY A 76 -9.53 -6.76 -1.67
N ALA A 77 -8.77 -7.09 -0.63
CA ALA A 77 -8.20 -6.14 0.32
C ALA A 77 -6.85 -5.55 -0.13
N PHE A 78 -6.35 -5.87 -1.34
CA PHE A 78 -5.02 -5.46 -1.78
C PHE A 78 -4.82 -3.94 -1.74
N ARG A 79 -5.82 -3.14 -2.15
CA ARG A 79 -5.70 -1.68 -2.19
C ARG A 79 -5.45 -1.07 -0.80
N SER A 80 -6.24 -1.47 0.20
CA SER A 80 -6.08 -0.97 1.57
C SER A 80 -4.81 -1.51 2.22
N TRP A 81 -4.45 -2.77 1.92
CA TRP A 81 -3.20 -3.37 2.35
C TRP A 81 -1.96 -2.66 1.77
N LEU A 82 -1.96 -2.32 0.48
CA LEU A 82 -0.90 -1.55 -0.17
C LEU A 82 -0.75 -0.16 0.48
N HIS A 83 -1.87 0.53 0.73
CA HIS A 83 -1.86 1.81 1.42
C HIS A 83 -1.17 1.71 2.80
N ARG A 84 -1.48 0.67 3.58
CA ARG A 84 -0.83 0.41 4.87
C ARG A 84 0.67 0.17 4.73
N ILE A 85 1.10 -0.60 3.74
CA ILE A 85 2.54 -0.82 3.47
C ILE A 85 3.23 0.51 3.15
N THR A 86 2.64 1.34 2.29
CA THR A 86 3.19 2.64 1.91
C THR A 86 3.35 3.57 3.12
N LEU A 87 2.31 3.69 3.95
CA LEU A 87 2.38 4.50 5.17
C LEU A 87 3.40 3.96 6.18
N ASN A 88 3.46 2.63 6.35
CA ASN A 88 4.41 2.02 7.27
C ASN A 88 5.86 2.21 6.79
N ALA A 89 6.11 2.08 5.48
CA ALA A 89 7.43 2.37 4.90
C ALA A 89 7.82 3.85 5.13
N PHE A 90 6.89 4.78 4.93
CA PHE A 90 7.12 6.19 5.27
C PHE A 90 7.41 6.39 6.76
N ARG A 91 6.63 5.80 7.66
CA ARG A 91 6.86 5.89 9.11
C ARG A 91 8.21 5.29 9.51
N ASP A 92 8.59 4.14 8.94
CA ASP A 92 9.89 3.52 9.18
C ASP A 92 11.03 4.45 8.74
N ARG A 93 10.92 5.04 7.55
CA ARG A 93 11.87 6.04 7.01
C ARG A 93 11.95 7.26 7.93
N MET A 94 10.81 7.78 8.37
CA MET A 94 10.74 8.92 9.28
C MET A 94 11.24 8.57 10.68
N ARG A 95 11.09 7.35 11.16
CA ARG A 95 11.68 6.90 12.44
C ARG A 95 13.19 6.79 12.33
N GLN A 96 13.71 6.30 11.21
CA GLN A 96 15.16 6.25 10.96
C GLN A 96 15.76 7.67 10.86
N LYS A 97 15.07 8.62 10.22
CA LYS A 97 15.43 10.05 10.24
C LYS A 97 15.21 10.67 11.63
N GLY A 98 14.14 10.26 12.31
CA GLY A 98 13.50 10.83 13.49
C GLY A 98 13.90 10.23 14.83
N ASN A 99 14.88 9.31 14.85
CA ASN A 99 15.86 9.29 15.95
C ASN A 99 16.57 10.67 16.11
N GLN A 100 16.22 11.65 15.26
CA GLN A 100 16.48 13.08 15.40
C GLN A 100 15.23 14.00 15.41
N ILE A 101 13.96 13.55 15.59
CA ILE A 101 12.71 14.30 15.97
C ILE A 101 11.45 13.49 15.57
N ALA A 102 10.47 13.37 16.50
CA ALA A 102 9.24 12.56 16.37
C ALA A 102 8.16 13.20 15.47
N PHE A 103 7.48 12.37 14.66
CA PHE A 103 6.38 12.79 13.78
C PHE A 103 5.10 12.00 14.12
N SER A 104 4.01 12.70 14.48
CA SER A 104 2.68 12.11 14.66
C SER A 104 1.88 12.27 13.36
N LEU A 105 1.48 11.16 12.75
CA LEU A 105 0.49 11.12 11.67
C LEU A 105 -0.85 10.72 12.28
N ASP A 106 -1.68 11.71 12.59
CA ASP A 106 -3.11 11.51 12.76
C ASP A 106 -3.79 12.03 11.49
N ASP A 107 -4.11 11.12 10.58
CA ASP A 107 -4.99 11.41 9.46
C ASP A 107 -5.97 10.26 9.28
N GLY A 108 -7.17 10.44 9.85
CA GLY A 108 -8.34 9.61 9.63
C GLY A 108 -8.78 9.67 8.16
N TYR A 109 -8.32 8.70 7.37
CA TYR A 109 -8.84 8.47 6.01
C TYR A 109 -10.10 7.60 6.06
N GLN A 110 -11.27 8.21 5.83
CA GLN A 110 -12.48 7.48 5.45
C GLN A 110 -12.38 7.08 3.98
N MET A 111 -12.41 5.77 3.71
CA MET A 111 -12.46 5.22 2.34
C MET A 111 -13.92 4.95 1.94
N ASP A 112 -14.27 5.32 0.69
CA ASP A 112 -15.58 5.12 0.04
C ASP A 112 -15.93 3.65 -0.30
N ASN A 113 -15.42 2.67 0.46
CA ASN A 113 -15.62 1.24 0.20
C ASN A 113 -16.10 0.46 1.43
N GLY A 114 -16.90 1.06 2.30
CA GLY A 114 -17.60 0.36 3.40
C GLY A 114 -16.73 -0.20 4.54
N ASP A 115 -15.43 -0.36 4.33
CA ASP A 115 -14.48 -0.78 5.36
C ASP A 115 -13.82 0.46 5.99
N SER A 116 -14.36 0.88 7.13
CA SER A 116 -13.71 1.84 8.02
C SER A 116 -12.49 1.17 8.68
N ILE A 117 -11.29 1.61 8.30
CA ILE A 117 -10.10 1.32 9.11
C ILE A 117 -10.16 2.24 10.33
N GLN A 118 -10.59 1.69 11.47
CA GLN A 118 -10.31 2.33 12.75
C GLN A 118 -8.79 2.41 12.89
N LEU A 119 -8.27 3.64 12.92
CA LEU A 119 -6.87 3.92 13.18
C LEU A 119 -6.62 3.66 14.67
N GLU A 120 -6.59 2.38 15.05
CA GLU A 120 -5.99 2.00 16.33
C GLU A 120 -4.49 2.30 16.21
N LEU A 121 -4.10 3.42 16.80
CA LEU A 121 -2.73 3.79 17.14
C LEU A 121 -2.16 2.75 18.11
N GLU A 122 -1.89 1.53 17.62
CA GLU A 122 -0.89 0.70 18.26
C GLU A 122 0.46 1.37 18.00
N SER A 123 0.88 2.18 18.97
CA SER A 123 2.27 2.57 19.14
C SER A 123 3.08 1.28 19.01
N PRO A 124 3.97 1.12 17.99
CA PRO A 124 4.82 -0.04 17.94
C PRO A 124 5.74 0.09 19.16
N GLY A 125 5.40 -0.69 20.19
CA GLY A 125 6.27 -0.91 21.32
C GLY A 125 7.66 -1.19 20.78
N LEU A 126 8.63 -0.51 21.39
CA LEU A 126 10.05 -0.78 21.28
C LEU A 126 10.22 -2.32 21.25
N LEU A 127 10.55 -2.88 20.08
CA LEU A 127 11.00 -4.28 20.06
C LEU A 127 12.37 -4.30 20.76
N PRO A 128 12.61 -5.31 21.61
CA PRO A 128 13.74 -5.37 22.53
C PRO A 128 15.11 -5.39 21.85
#